data_AF-A0A399PRQ6-F1
#
_entry.id   AF-A0A399PRQ6-F1
#
_cell.length_a   1.000
_cell.length_b   1.000
_cell.length_c   1.000
_cell.angle_alpha   90.00
_cell.angle_beta   90.00
_cell.angle_gamma   90.00
#
_symmetry.space_group_name_H-M   'P 1'
#
loop_
_entity.id
_entity.type
_entity.pdbx_description
1 polymer ?
#
loop_
_entity_poly.entity_id
_entity_poly.type
_entity_poly.pdbx_seq_one_letter_code
_entity_poly.pdbx_strand_id
1 'polypeptide(L)'
;MLQSVQIEHLQPLLGQQRTLHLPDGTALPIQLAHLEEIPSAKMRHSERMPFCLEFNSLEPTEFVDGLCALELPEFGRVEDIFVSRVPAMGRDPQLGYFCISFN
;
A
#
# COMPACT_ATOMS: atom_id res chain seq x y z
N MET A 1 -13.82 -6.30 3.32
CA MET A 1 -12.76 -6.81 2.44
C MET A 1 -11.38 -6.37 2.91
N LEU A 2 -11.12 -5.06 3.06
CA LEU A 2 -9.84 -4.55 3.57
C LEU A 2 -9.39 -5.17 4.92
N GLN A 3 -10.33 -5.39 5.84
CA GLN A 3 -10.08 -6.02 7.14
C GLN A 3 -9.62 -7.48 7.04
N SER A 4 -9.88 -8.15 5.92
CA SER A 4 -9.52 -9.55 5.66
C SER A 4 -8.14 -9.70 5.01
N VAL A 5 -7.52 -8.57 4.59
CA VAL A 5 -6.17 -8.59 4.01
C VAL A 5 -5.16 -8.85 5.12
N GLN A 6 -4.39 -9.93 4.95
CA GLN A 6 -3.27 -10.34 5.78
C GLN A 6 -1.97 -10.18 4.99
N ILE A 7 -0.83 -10.23 5.69
CA ILE A 7 0.48 -10.04 5.07
C ILE A 7 0.80 -11.13 4.03
N GLU A 8 0.32 -12.36 4.23
CA GLU A 8 0.57 -13.50 3.34
C GLU A 8 -0.08 -13.31 1.96
N HIS A 9 -1.15 -12.52 1.87
CA HIS A 9 -1.79 -12.20 0.59
C HIS A 9 -0.96 -11.21 -0.25
N LEU A 10 -0.06 -10.46 0.39
CA LEU A 10 0.77 -9.42 -0.23
C LEU A 10 2.22 -9.87 -0.45
N GLN A 11 2.74 -10.78 0.37
CA GLN A 11 4.11 -11.30 0.24
C GLN A 11 4.46 -11.81 -1.17
N PRO A 12 3.60 -12.60 -1.86
CA PRO A 12 3.89 -13.06 -3.22
C PRO A 12 3.97 -11.93 -4.25
N LEU A 13 3.44 -10.74 -3.92
CA LEU A 13 3.33 -9.59 -4.81
C LEU A 13 4.52 -8.64 -4.71
N LEU A 14 5.45 -8.87 -3.77
CA LEU A 14 6.65 -8.05 -3.63
C LEU A 14 7.48 -8.05 -4.93
N GLY A 15 7.94 -6.86 -5.33
CA GLY A 15 8.66 -6.62 -6.58
C GLY A 15 7.77 -6.59 -7.83
N GLN A 16 6.49 -6.97 -7.75
CA GLN A 16 5.58 -6.93 -8.89
C GLN A 16 5.01 -5.53 -9.11
N GLN A 17 4.73 -5.21 -10.38
CA GLN A 17 4.04 -4.00 -10.76
C GLN A 17 2.53 -4.16 -10.56
N ARG A 18 1.89 -3.14 -10.01
CA ARG A 18 0.45 -3.08 -9.72
C ARG A 18 -0.11 -1.71 -10.09
N THR A 19 -1.43 -1.60 -10.07
CA THR A 19 -2.15 -0.35 -10.29
C THR A 19 -2.79 0.11 -9.00
N LEU A 20 -2.45 1.32 -8.56
CA LEU A 20 -3.16 2.02 -7.50
C LEU A 20 -4.18 2.96 -8.13
N HIS A 21 -5.45 2.82 -7.76
CA HIS A 21 -6.49 3.76 -8.16
C HIS A 21 -6.57 4.89 -7.16
N LEU A 22 -6.30 6.11 -7.62
CA LEU A 22 -6.27 7.31 -6.80
C LEU A 22 -7.70 7.88 -6.58
N PRO A 23 -7.89 8.75 -5.57
CA PRO A 23 -9.21 9.31 -5.25
C PRO A 23 -9.81 10.17 -6.36
N ASP A 24 -8.97 10.72 -7.25
CA ASP A 24 -9.39 11.50 -8.42
C ASP A 24 -9.82 10.63 -9.61
N GLY A 25 -9.79 9.30 -9.46
CA GLY A 25 -10.16 8.33 -10.49
C GLY A 25 -9.01 7.94 -11.42
N THR A 26 -7.82 8.54 -11.27
CA THR A 26 -6.64 8.17 -12.06
C THR A 26 -6.04 6.85 -11.60
N ALA A 27 -5.26 6.23 -12.49
CA ALA A 27 -4.55 4.99 -12.23
C ALA A 27 -3.05 5.27 -12.20
N LEU A 28 -2.40 4.94 -11.09
CA LEU A 28 -0.97 5.13 -10.88
C LEU A 28 -0.26 3.76 -10.89
N PRO A 29 0.65 3.51 -11.84
CA PRO A 29 1.50 2.33 -11.80
C PRO A 29 2.45 2.39 -10.59
N ILE A 30 2.47 1.33 -9.81
CA ILE A 30 3.27 1.19 -8.59
C ILE A 30 4.04 -0.13 -8.57
N GLN A 31 5.07 -0.23 -7.76
CA GLN A 31 5.76 -1.49 -7.44
C GLN A 31 5.78 -1.69 -5.93
N LEU A 32 5.34 -2.87 -5.48
CA LEU A 32 5.39 -3.21 -4.06
C LEU A 32 6.83 -3.47 -3.65
N ALA A 33 7.33 -2.70 -2.68
CA ALA A 33 8.74 -2.64 -2.34
C ALA A 33 9.07 -3.44 -1.08
N HIS A 34 8.28 -3.25 -0.02
CA HIS A 34 8.57 -3.86 1.28
C HIS A 34 7.31 -4.16 2.08
N LEU A 35 7.37 -5.21 2.90
CA LEU A 35 6.34 -5.58 3.86
C LEU A 35 7.01 -5.83 5.20
N GLU A 36 6.47 -5.23 6.25
CA GLU A 36 6.98 -5.36 7.61
C GLU A 36 5.83 -5.61 8.58
N GLU A 37 5.92 -6.64 9.41
CA GLU A 37 5.00 -6.82 10.54
C GLU A 37 5.34 -5.84 11.66
N ILE A 38 4.32 -5.31 12.34
CA ILE A 38 4.50 -4.37 13.46
C ILE A 38 3.81 -4.93 14.72
N PRO A 39 4.32 -6.01 15.34
CA PRO A 39 3.64 -6.67 16.46
C PRO A 39 3.30 -5.76 17.64
N SER A 40 4.09 -4.69 17.84
CA SER A 40 3.87 -3.68 18.87
C SER A 40 2.59 -2.86 18.66
N ALA A 41 2.06 -2.78 17.44
CA ALA A 41 0.84 -2.07 17.10
C ALA A 41 -0.43 -2.94 17.25
N LYS A 42 -0.31 -4.18 17.74
CA LYS A 42 -1.43 -5.14 17.75
C LYS A 42 -2.55 -4.68 18.67
N MET A 43 -3.73 -4.46 18.08
CA MET A 43 -4.94 -4.12 18.82
C MET A 43 -5.49 -5.32 19.59
N ARG A 44 -6.03 -5.08 20.78
CA ARG A 44 -6.75 -6.11 21.54
C ARG A 44 -7.96 -6.58 20.72
N HIS A 45 -8.10 -7.90 20.57
CA HIS A 45 -9.16 -8.56 19.79
C HIS A 45 -9.04 -8.50 18.27
N SER A 46 -7.97 -7.91 17.71
CA SER A 46 -7.68 -8.05 16.27
C SER A 46 -7.08 -9.42 15.98
N GLU A 47 -7.71 -10.17 15.08
CA GLU A 47 -7.15 -11.44 14.56
C GLU A 47 -5.93 -11.17 13.66
N ARG A 48 -5.94 -10.03 12.97
CA ARG A 48 -4.86 -9.60 12.07
C ARG A 48 -3.57 -9.30 12.85
N MET A 49 -2.44 -9.77 12.33
CA MET A 49 -1.14 -9.21 12.71
C MET A 49 -1.01 -7.86 12.00
N PRO A 50 -0.82 -6.73 12.70
CA PRO A 50 -0.58 -5.46 12.03
C PRO A 50 0.69 -5.52 11.18
N PHE A 51 0.64 -4.90 10.01
CA PHE A 51 1.78 -4.80 9.10
C PHE A 51 1.71 -3.52 8.29
N CYS A 52 2.86 -3.09 7.76
CA CYS A 52 2.96 -2.01 6.80
C CYS A 52 3.37 -2.54 5.44
N LEU A 53 2.78 -1.96 4.40
CA LEU A 53 3.16 -2.14 3.01
C LEU A 53 3.78 -0.84 2.50
N GLU A 54 5.03 -0.93 2.06
CA GLU A 54 5.70 0.15 1.34
C GLU A 54 5.75 -0.15 -0.15
N PHE A 55 5.56 0.90 -0.95
CA PHE A 55 5.63 0.82 -2.40
C PHE A 55 6.03 2.18 -2.99
N ASN A 56 6.43 2.16 -4.26
CA ASN A 56 6.78 3.37 -4.98
C ASN A 56 5.97 3.47 -6.28
N SER A 57 5.73 4.69 -6.74
CA SER A 57 5.25 4.91 -8.10
C SER A 57 6.34 4.54 -9.11
N LEU A 58 5.89 4.20 -10.31
CA LEU A 58 6.75 3.99 -11.48
C LEU A 58 6.74 5.18 -12.43
N GLU A 59 5.86 6.14 -12.17
CA GLU A 59 5.71 7.40 -12.91
C GLU A 59 5.72 8.58 -11.94
N PRO A 60 6.11 9.79 -12.40
CA PRO A 60 6.02 10.98 -11.60
C PRO A 60 4.60 11.25 -11.09
N THR A 61 4.48 11.68 -9.84
CA THR A 61 3.16 11.91 -9.23
C THR A 61 3.19 13.02 -8.18
N GLU A 62 2.14 13.83 -8.16
CA GLU A 62 1.88 14.83 -7.13
C GLU A 62 1.01 14.29 -5.99
N PHE A 63 0.55 13.03 -6.08
CA PHE A 63 -0.27 12.41 -5.04
C PHE A 63 0.46 12.41 -3.68
N VAL A 64 -0.23 12.83 -2.62
CA VAL A 64 0.30 12.93 -1.26
C VAL A 64 -0.38 11.90 -0.36
N ASP A 65 -1.70 11.96 -0.20
CA ASP A 65 -2.46 11.02 0.60
C ASP A 65 -3.92 10.94 0.16
N GLY A 66 -4.61 9.87 0.57
CA GLY A 66 -6.03 9.69 0.31
C GLY A 66 -6.51 8.25 0.40
N LEU A 67 -7.82 8.06 0.23
CA LEU A 67 -8.46 6.75 0.13
C LEU A 67 -8.35 6.23 -1.32
N CYS A 68 -7.54 5.21 -1.50
CA CYS A 68 -7.25 4.59 -2.78
C CYS A 68 -7.90 3.20 -2.87
N ALA A 69 -7.81 2.61 -4.07
CA ALA A 69 -8.11 1.20 -4.27
C ALA A 69 -6.93 0.45 -4.90
N LEU A 70 -6.74 -0.81 -4.52
CA LEU A 70 -5.69 -1.69 -5.02
C LEU A 70 -6.27 -3.02 -5.48
N GLU A 71 -5.87 -3.50 -6.65
CA GLU A 71 -6.25 -4.83 -7.13
C GLU A 71 -5.35 -5.91 -6.52
N LEU A 72 -5.96 -6.83 -5.78
CA LEU A 72 -5.32 -8.02 -5.21
C LEU A 72 -5.88 -9.30 -5.87
N PRO A 73 -5.07 -10.35 -6.11
CA PRO A 73 -5.55 -11.55 -6.81
C PRO A 73 -6.71 -12.25 -6.11
N GLU A 74 -6.68 -12.32 -4.79
CA GLU A 74 -7.64 -13.08 -3.97
C GLU A 74 -8.89 -12.27 -3.61
N PHE A 75 -8.79 -10.94 -3.67
CA PHE A 75 -9.84 -10.03 -3.20
C PHE A 75 -10.43 -9.15 -4.32
N GLY A 76 -9.86 -9.18 -5.53
CA GLY A 76 -10.17 -8.20 -6.55
C GLY A 76 -9.79 -6.79 -6.09
N ARG A 77 -10.63 -5.80 -6.42
CA ARG A 77 -10.39 -4.39 -6.08
C ARG A 77 -10.72 -4.10 -4.62
N VAL A 78 -9.70 -3.98 -3.77
CA VAL A 78 -9.84 -3.57 -2.38
C VAL A 78 -9.91 -2.04 -2.31
N GLU A 79 -11.04 -1.51 -1.84
CA GLU A 79 -11.27 -0.07 -1.71
C GLU A 79 -11.02 0.45 -0.28
N ASP A 80 -11.11 1.76 -0.12
CA ASP A 80 -10.96 2.49 1.15
C ASP A 80 -9.60 2.29 1.84
N ILE A 81 -8.55 2.11 1.04
CA ILE A 81 -7.17 1.97 1.53
C ILE A 81 -6.59 3.36 1.74
N PHE A 82 -6.32 3.74 2.99
CA PHE A 82 -5.60 4.97 3.24
C PHE A 82 -4.11 4.83 2.87
N VAL A 83 -3.67 5.63 1.91
CA VAL A 83 -2.28 5.69 1.43
C VAL A 83 -1.70 7.04 1.82
N SER A 84 -0.47 7.06 2.32
CA SER A 84 0.27 8.30 2.59
C SER A 84 1.66 8.26 1.99
N ARG A 85 2.09 9.39 1.41
CA ARG A 85 3.45 9.58 0.89
C ARG A 85 4.45 9.75 2.02
N VAL A 86 5.63 9.20 1.83
CA VAL A 86 6.80 9.37 2.70
C VAL A 86 7.88 10.16 1.96
N PRO A 87 8.80 10.84 2.68
CA PRO A 87 9.89 11.58 2.05
C PRO A 87 10.76 10.69 1.15
N ALA A 88 11.30 11.28 0.07
CA ALA A 88 12.16 10.55 -0.87
C ALA A 88 13.47 10.06 -0.24
N MET A 89 13.97 10.71 0.82
CA MET A 89 15.15 10.27 1.60
C MET A 89 16.36 9.89 0.73
N GLY A 90 16.73 10.77 -0.22
CA GLY A 90 17.86 10.54 -1.13
C GLY A 90 17.55 9.69 -2.37
N ARG A 91 16.30 9.23 -2.52
CA ARG A 91 15.77 8.62 -3.74
C ARG A 91 15.24 9.68 -4.71
N ASP A 92 14.80 9.27 -5.91
CA ASP A 92 14.30 10.17 -6.96
C ASP A 92 13.09 10.99 -6.47
N PRO A 93 13.18 12.33 -6.38
CA PRO A 93 12.09 13.16 -5.87
C PRO A 93 10.88 13.26 -6.81
N GLN A 94 11.02 12.88 -8.08
CA GLN A 94 9.89 12.88 -9.02
C GLN A 94 8.91 11.75 -8.72
N LEU A 95 9.40 10.63 -8.19
CA LEU A 95 8.59 9.47 -7.83
C LEU A 95 7.92 9.63 -6.46
N GLY A 96 6.78 8.96 -6.30
CA GLY A 96 6.08 8.81 -5.04
C GLY A 96 6.60 7.59 -4.29
N TYR A 97 6.79 7.73 -2.98
CA TYR A 97 7.07 6.64 -2.06
C TYR A 97 5.96 6.63 -1.03
N PHE A 98 5.35 5.49 -0.78
CA PHE A 98 4.11 5.42 -0.02
C PHE A 98 4.16 4.31 1.01
N CYS A 99 3.36 4.46 2.05
CA CYS A 99 3.12 3.47 3.07
C CYS A 99 1.61 3.31 3.33
N ILE A 100 1.17 2.07 3.56
CA ILE A 100 -0.15 1.73 4.08
C ILE A 100 0.05 0.94 5.37
N SER A 101 -0.66 1.30 6.43
CA SER A 101 -0.72 0.51 7.67
C SER A 101 -2.01 -0.30 7.73
N PHE A 102 -1.88 -1.61 7.94
CA PHE A 102 -2.98 -2.52 8.20
C PHE A 102 -2.94 -2.89 9.69
N ASN A 103 -4.02 -2.62 10.45
CA ASN A 103 -4.10 -2.84 11.91
C ASN A 103 -5.17 -3.86 12.29
#